data_AF-A0A959DLQ0-F1
#
_entry.id   AF-A0A959DLQ0-F1
#
_cell.length_a   1.000
_cell.length_b   1.000
_cell.length_c   1.000
_cell.angle_alpha   90.00
_cell.angle_beta   90.00
_cell.angle_gamma   90.00
#
_symmetry.space_group_name_H-M   'P 1'
#
loop_
_entity.id
_entity.type
_entity.pdbx_description
1 polymer ?
#
loop_
_entity_poly.entity_id
_entity_poly.type
_entity_poly.pdbx_seq_one_letter_code
_entity_poly.pdbx_strand_id
1 'polypeptide(L)'
;MKWPQEFTPKIAILKSEGYSRSQFTQDVLSGLIVGVVALPLAIAFAIASGVSPEKGLITAVVAGFLISLLGGSRVQIGGPTGAFIVIVYGIVGEYGLSGLITATLMAGFILIGMGLIRLGQLLKYFPYPLIVGFTSGIALIIFSSQVNDALGLQLTGVPADFIGKWQMYFQHFTHLNGYALAITLVTVLIS
;
A
#
# COMPACT_ATOMS: atom_id res chain seq x y z
N MET A 1 -18.08 29.52 11.54
CA MET A 1 -18.51 28.11 11.53
C MET A 1 -17.37 27.27 12.12
N LYS A 2 -17.46 26.85 13.40
CA LYS A 2 -16.42 26.03 14.03
C LYS A 2 -16.64 24.58 13.58
N TRP A 3 -15.77 24.08 12.72
CA TRP A 3 -15.78 22.66 12.32
C TRP A 3 -15.61 21.78 13.57
N PRO A 4 -16.26 20.61 13.66
CA PRO A 4 -15.97 19.65 14.72
C PRO A 4 -14.48 19.31 14.72
N GLN A 5 -13.83 19.22 15.88
CA GLN A 5 -12.39 18.90 16.00
C GLN A 5 -11.99 17.62 15.26
N GLU A 6 -12.94 16.72 15.06
CA GLU A 6 -12.77 15.44 14.36
C GLU A 6 -12.49 15.60 12.86
N PHE A 7 -12.94 16.70 12.24
CA PHE A 7 -12.76 16.99 10.81
C PHE A 7 -11.71 18.07 10.55
N THR A 8 -11.05 18.59 11.59
CA THR A 8 -9.98 19.58 11.40
C THR A 8 -8.66 18.87 11.07
N PRO A 9 -8.03 19.17 9.92
CA PRO A 9 -6.74 18.60 9.58
C PRO A 9 -5.69 18.93 10.65
N LYS A 10 -4.77 18.00 10.91
CA LYS A 10 -3.80 18.17 12.01
C LYS A 10 -2.84 19.33 11.79
N ILE A 11 -2.59 19.71 10.54
CA ILE A 11 -1.80 20.90 10.16
C ILE A 11 -2.42 22.21 10.68
N ALA A 12 -3.76 22.31 10.72
CA ALA A 12 -4.44 23.50 11.24
C ALA A 12 -4.25 23.62 12.76
N ILE A 13 -4.24 22.48 13.46
CA ILE A 13 -3.98 22.42 14.90
C ILE A 13 -2.52 22.78 15.20
N LEU A 14 -1.56 22.26 14.42
CA LEU A 14 -0.14 22.61 14.55
C LEU A 14 0.11 24.11 14.39
N LYS A 15 -0.58 24.75 13.45
CA LYS A 15 -0.51 26.22 13.28
C LYS A 15 -0.98 26.97 14.53
N SER A 16 -2.00 26.46 15.22
CA SER A 16 -2.53 27.08 16.45
C SER A 16 -1.69 26.82 17.71
N GLU A 17 -1.02 25.67 17.79
CA GLU A 17 -0.17 25.29 18.93
C GLU A 17 1.25 25.88 18.83
N GLY A 18 1.63 26.35 17.64
CA GLY A 18 2.99 26.84 17.35
C GLY A 18 3.89 25.73 16.83
N TYR A 19 4.70 26.06 15.83
CA TYR A 19 5.59 25.12 15.14
C TYR A 19 7.02 25.65 15.19
N SER A 20 7.89 24.93 15.91
CA SER A 20 9.27 25.36 16.16
C SER A 20 10.21 25.03 15.00
N ARG A 21 11.32 25.77 14.87
CA ARG A 21 12.36 25.46 13.87
C ARG A 21 12.98 24.06 14.06
N SER A 22 13.10 23.59 15.31
CA SER A 22 13.60 22.25 15.63
C SER A 22 12.67 21.16 15.08
N GLN A 23 11.36 21.31 15.29
CA GLN A 23 10.35 20.40 14.73
C GLN A 23 10.39 20.39 13.20
N PHE A 24 10.50 21.57 12.56
CA PHE A 24 10.66 21.66 11.11
C PHE A 24 11.84 20.85 10.59
N THR A 25 13.02 21.00 11.23
CA THR A 25 14.19 20.23 10.81
C THR A 25 14.01 18.72 11.00
N GLN A 26 13.35 18.29 12.07
CA GLN A 26 13.06 16.88 12.32
C GLN A 26 12.04 16.31 11.31
N ASP A 27 11.00 17.07 10.99
CA ASP A 27 9.97 16.67 10.02
C ASP A 27 10.53 16.60 8.59
N VAL A 28 11.43 17.52 8.21
CA VAL A 28 12.11 17.47 6.91
C VAL A 28 13.04 16.25 6.81
N LEU A 29 13.85 16.00 7.85
CA LEU A 29 14.76 14.85 7.85
C LEU A 29 14.00 13.52 7.82
N SER A 30 12.96 13.40 8.66
CA SER A 30 12.11 12.20 8.66
C SER A 30 11.37 12.02 7.33
N GLY A 31 10.82 13.10 6.75
CA GLY A 31 10.18 13.07 5.44
C GLY A 31 11.12 12.63 4.32
N LEU A 32 12.38 13.08 4.33
CA LEU A 32 13.40 12.63 3.38
C LEU A 32 13.71 11.14 3.53
N ILE A 33 13.94 10.66 4.76
CA ILE A 33 14.23 9.25 5.04
C ILE A 33 13.05 8.37 4.61
N VAL A 34 11.83 8.73 5.01
CA VAL A 34 10.61 8.01 4.64
C VAL A 34 10.41 8.04 3.13
N GLY A 35 10.64 9.17 2.47
CA GLY A 35 10.51 9.30 1.03
C GLY A 35 11.45 8.36 0.27
N VAL A 36 12.73 8.30 0.67
CA VAL A 36 13.72 7.40 0.06
C VAL A 36 13.29 5.93 0.18
N VAL A 37 12.74 5.52 1.33
CA VAL A 37 12.26 4.15 1.55
C VAL A 37 10.94 3.88 0.81
N ALA A 38 10.08 4.89 0.65
CA ALA A 38 8.77 4.74 0.01
C ALA A 38 8.85 4.61 -1.52
N LEU A 39 9.85 5.22 -2.17
CA LEU A 39 10.04 5.16 -3.62
C LEU A 39 10.13 3.72 -4.18
N PRO A 40 11.06 2.85 -3.71
CA PRO A 40 11.15 1.48 -4.21
C PRO A 40 9.88 0.68 -3.91
N LEU A 41 9.25 0.91 -2.75
CA LEU A 41 8.01 0.23 -2.37
C LEU A 41 6.86 0.56 -3.31
N ALA A 42 6.69 1.83 -3.68
CA ALA A 42 5.66 2.29 -4.60
C ALA A 42 5.83 1.68 -6.01
N ILE A 43 7.07 1.58 -6.48
CA ILE A 43 7.41 0.93 -7.76
C ILE A 43 7.08 -0.57 -7.71
N ALA A 44 7.54 -1.26 -6.66
CA ALA A 44 7.33 -2.69 -6.51
C ALA A 44 5.83 -3.04 -6.43
N PHE A 45 5.06 -2.26 -5.67
CA PHE A 45 3.60 -2.47 -5.54
C PHE A 45 2.86 -2.17 -6.84
N ALA A 46 3.29 -1.20 -7.65
CA ALA A 46 2.70 -0.94 -8.96
C ALA A 46 2.90 -2.11 -9.92
N ILE A 47 4.13 -2.60 -10.02
CA ILE A 47 4.47 -3.75 -10.88
C ILE A 47 3.69 -4.99 -10.43
N ALA A 48 3.68 -5.28 -9.12
CA ALA A 48 2.94 -6.40 -8.56
C ALA A 48 1.42 -6.29 -8.76
N SER A 49 0.90 -5.07 -8.90
CA SER A 49 -0.51 -4.79 -9.20
C SER A 49 -0.83 -4.79 -10.70
N GLY A 50 0.13 -5.10 -11.57
CA GLY A 50 -0.07 -5.17 -13.02
C GLY A 50 -0.15 -3.80 -13.70
N VAL A 51 0.34 -2.73 -13.05
CA VAL A 51 0.35 -1.37 -13.61
C VAL A 51 1.79 -0.86 -13.77
N SER A 52 1.98 0.19 -14.58
CA SER A 52 3.31 0.74 -14.83
C SER A 52 3.92 1.40 -13.57
N PRO A 53 5.24 1.33 -13.36
CA PRO A 53 5.94 1.93 -12.21
C PRO A 53 5.60 3.41 -11.98
N GLU A 54 5.52 4.16 -13.07
CA GLU A 54 5.20 5.59 -13.08
C GLU A 54 3.88 5.89 -12.37
N LYS A 55 2.86 5.05 -12.55
CA LYS A 55 1.55 5.22 -11.91
C LYS A 55 1.64 5.02 -10.39
N GLY A 56 2.45 4.07 -9.93
CA GLY A 56 2.71 3.86 -8.51
C GLY A 56 3.38 5.07 -7.86
N LEU A 57 4.42 5.59 -8.51
CA LEU A 57 5.14 6.78 -8.05
C LEU A 57 4.23 8.01 -7.98
N ILE A 58 3.48 8.29 -9.05
CA ILE A 58 2.54 9.42 -9.09
C ILE A 58 1.50 9.26 -7.97
N THR A 59 0.95 8.06 -7.79
CA THR A 59 -0.03 7.78 -6.73
C THR A 59 0.57 8.01 -5.35
N ALA A 60 1.79 7.53 -5.09
CA ALA A 60 2.46 7.72 -3.81
C ALA A 60 2.69 9.20 -3.47
N VAL A 61 3.15 9.99 -4.44
CA VAL A 61 3.39 11.43 -4.25
C VAL A 61 2.07 12.18 -4.01
N VAL A 62 1.08 11.99 -4.88
CA VAL A 62 -0.19 12.71 -4.81
C VAL A 62 -0.99 12.30 -3.56
N ALA A 63 -1.13 10.99 -3.31
CA ALA A 63 -1.84 10.50 -2.14
C ALA A 63 -1.10 10.88 -0.85
N GLY A 64 0.22 10.74 -0.81
CA GLY A 64 1.04 11.14 0.34
C GLY A 64 0.87 12.62 0.68
N PHE A 65 0.91 13.51 -0.31
CA PHE A 65 0.67 14.93 -0.11
C PHE A 65 -0.76 15.21 0.41
N LEU A 66 -1.79 14.67 -0.26
CA LEU A 66 -3.18 14.91 0.12
C LEU A 66 -3.51 14.36 1.51
N ILE A 67 -3.03 13.17 1.85
CA ILE A 67 -3.23 12.54 3.17
C ILE A 67 -2.51 13.34 4.25
N SER A 68 -1.27 13.78 4.02
CA SER A 68 -0.55 14.62 5.00
C SER A 68 -1.21 16.00 5.19
N LEU A 69 -1.78 16.57 4.13
CA LEU A 69 -2.44 17.88 4.18
C LEU A 69 -3.81 17.82 4.88
N LEU A 70 -4.61 16.79 4.58
CA LEU A 70 -6.01 16.66 5.03
C LEU A 70 -6.18 15.71 6.22
N GLY A 71 -5.15 14.96 6.59
CA GLY A 71 -5.21 13.91 7.60
C GLY A 71 -5.34 14.41 9.03
N GLY A 72 -5.82 13.51 9.90
CA GLY A 72 -6.01 13.76 11.34
C GLY A 72 -4.80 13.42 12.21
N SER A 73 -3.75 12.81 11.64
CA SER A 73 -2.55 12.36 12.37
C SER A 73 -1.32 13.17 11.97
N ARG A 74 -0.38 13.36 12.92
CA ARG A 74 0.89 14.08 12.68
C ARG A 74 1.94 13.27 11.91
N VAL A 75 1.87 11.95 12.02
CA VAL A 75 2.92 11.03 11.56
C VAL A 75 2.39 10.00 10.57
N GLN A 76 1.19 10.22 10.03
CA GLN A 76 0.61 9.32 9.05
C GLN A 76 1.27 9.54 7.69
N ILE A 77 1.71 8.45 7.08
CA ILE A 77 2.29 8.43 5.74
C ILE A 77 1.23 7.88 4.79
N GLY A 78 0.87 8.68 3.79
CA GLY A 78 -0.01 8.24 2.71
C GLY A 78 0.77 7.60 1.57
N GLY A 79 0.28 6.50 1.02
CA GLY A 79 0.92 5.82 -0.11
C GLY A 79 0.19 4.53 -0.52
N PRO A 80 0.68 3.84 -1.57
CA PRO A 80 0.15 2.55 -1.97
C PRO A 80 0.41 1.49 -0.88
N THR A 81 -0.59 0.68 -0.57
CA THR A 81 -0.53 -0.34 0.48
C THR A 81 -0.48 -1.73 -0.13
N GLY A 82 0.43 -2.58 0.36
CA GLY A 82 0.60 -3.95 -0.14
C GLY A 82 -0.67 -4.81 -0.07
N ALA A 83 -1.52 -4.55 0.93
CA ALA A 83 -2.83 -5.20 1.10
C ALA A 83 -3.77 -5.06 -0.11
N PHE A 84 -3.61 -3.99 -0.91
CA PHE A 84 -4.47 -3.74 -2.06
C PHE A 84 -3.91 -4.33 -3.36
N ILE A 85 -2.68 -4.85 -3.38
CA ILE A 85 -2.02 -5.33 -4.60
C ILE A 85 -2.88 -6.35 -5.33
N VAL A 86 -3.34 -7.40 -4.65
CA VAL A 86 -4.11 -8.47 -5.29
C VAL A 86 -5.49 -8.00 -5.75
N ILE A 87 -6.10 -7.07 -5.02
CA ILE A 87 -7.39 -6.48 -5.41
C ILE A 87 -7.21 -5.66 -6.70
N VAL A 88 -6.19 -4.80 -6.73
CA VAL A 88 -5.88 -3.97 -7.91
C VAL A 88 -5.50 -4.86 -9.09
N TYR A 89 -4.64 -5.87 -8.87
CA TYR A 89 -4.24 -6.82 -9.90
C TYR A 89 -5.45 -7.55 -10.50
N GLY A 90 -6.37 -8.04 -9.65
CA GLY A 90 -7.61 -8.67 -10.10
C GLY A 90 -8.50 -7.73 -10.91
N ILE A 91 -8.72 -6.50 -10.42
CA ILE A 91 -9.53 -5.50 -11.14
C ILE A 91 -8.90 -5.12 -12.48
N VAL A 92 -7.58 -4.92 -12.53
CA VAL A 92 -6.87 -4.59 -13.78
C VAL A 92 -6.90 -5.77 -14.74
N GLY A 93 -6.77 -7.00 -14.25
CA GLY A 93 -6.86 -8.21 -15.08
C GLY A 93 -8.25 -8.41 -15.69
N GLU A 94 -9.31 -8.14 -14.94
CA GLU A 94 -10.70 -8.41 -15.37
C GLU A 94 -11.35 -7.21 -16.08
N TYR A 95 -11.11 -5.99 -15.60
CA TYR A 95 -11.79 -4.76 -16.06
C TYR A 95 -10.83 -3.71 -16.65
N GLY A 96 -9.53 -3.99 -16.69
CA GLY A 96 -8.52 -3.06 -17.19
C GLY A 96 -8.35 -1.81 -16.32
N LEU A 97 -7.60 -0.84 -16.86
CA LEU A 97 -7.33 0.43 -16.17
C LEU A 97 -8.58 1.29 -15.99
N SER A 98 -9.50 1.27 -16.95
CA SER A 98 -10.76 2.01 -16.83
C SER A 98 -11.58 1.50 -15.65
N GLY A 99 -11.67 0.17 -15.47
CA GLY A 99 -12.31 -0.44 -14.31
C GLY A 99 -11.66 -0.03 -12.98
N LEU A 100 -10.33 -0.02 -12.92
CA LEU A 100 -9.59 0.43 -11.74
C LEU A 100 -9.92 1.88 -11.36
N ILE A 101 -9.95 2.80 -12.32
CA ILE A 101 -10.27 4.21 -12.10
C ILE A 101 -11.70 4.35 -11.56
N THR A 102 -12.67 3.68 -12.19
CA THR A 102 -14.07 3.71 -11.75
C THR A 102 -14.23 3.14 -10.34
N ALA A 103 -13.65 1.97 -10.06
CA ALA A 103 -13.70 1.34 -8.75
C ALA A 103 -13.08 2.24 -7.67
N THR A 104 -11.96 2.91 -7.98
CA THR A 104 -11.27 3.82 -7.05
C THR A 104 -12.10 5.07 -6.76
N LEU A 105 -12.74 5.66 -7.77
CA LEU A 105 -13.66 6.79 -7.58
C LEU A 105 -14.87 6.40 -6.74
N MET A 106 -15.48 5.25 -7.02
CA MET A 106 -16.58 4.71 -6.22
C MET A 106 -16.16 4.49 -4.77
N ALA A 107 -15.01 3.86 -4.54
CA ALA A 107 -14.45 3.66 -3.21
C ALA A 107 -14.23 4.99 -2.49
N GLY A 108 -13.71 6.02 -3.19
CA GLY A 108 -13.55 7.36 -2.65
C GLY A 108 -14.87 7.99 -2.16
N PHE A 109 -15.93 7.93 -2.97
CA PHE A 109 -17.25 8.43 -2.57
C PHE A 109 -17.83 7.65 -1.39
N ILE A 110 -17.69 6.31 -1.39
CA ILE A 110 -18.13 5.46 -0.28
C ILE A 110 -17.37 5.83 1.00
N LEU A 111 -16.04 5.98 0.94
CA LEU A 111 -15.21 6.35 2.09
C LEU A 111 -15.56 7.74 2.63
N ILE A 112 -15.81 8.73 1.77
CA ILE A 112 -16.29 10.05 2.17
C ILE A 112 -17.65 9.91 2.88
N GLY A 113 -18.59 9.17 2.30
CA GLY A 113 -19.90 8.91 2.90
C GLY A 113 -19.77 8.28 4.29
N MET A 114 -19.01 7.19 4.40
CA MET A 114 -18.72 6.50 5.66
C MET A 114 -18.06 7.41 6.71
N GLY A 115 -17.17 8.30 6.28
CA GLY A 115 -16.53 9.31 7.12
C GLY A 115 -17.53 10.32 7.69
N LEU A 116 -18.45 10.82 6.86
CA LEU A 116 -19.49 11.77 7.28
C LEU A 116 -20.45 11.19 8.32
N ILE A 117 -20.82 9.90 8.18
CA ILE A 117 -21.64 9.19 9.17
C ILE A 117 -20.82 8.55 10.31
N ARG A 118 -19.51 8.85 10.39
CA ARG A 118 -18.62 8.45 11.49
C ARG A 118 -18.47 6.93 11.68
N LEU A 119 -18.64 6.14 10.62
CA LEU A 119 -18.48 4.68 10.69
C LEU A 119 -17.06 4.24 11.05
N GLY A 120 -16.06 5.11 10.91
CA GLY A 120 -14.70 4.86 11.41
C GLY A 120 -14.66 4.55 12.92
N GLN A 121 -15.64 5.04 13.71
CA GLN A 121 -15.74 4.69 15.13
C GLN A 121 -16.05 3.20 15.35
N LEU A 122 -16.62 2.49 14.37
CA LEU A 122 -16.91 1.06 14.50
C LEU A 122 -15.65 0.20 14.46
N LEU A 123 -14.55 0.71 13.90
CA LEU A 123 -13.27 -0.02 13.83
C LEU A 123 -12.73 -0.36 15.23
N LYS A 124 -13.12 0.38 16.28
CA LYS A 124 -12.75 0.09 17.67
C LYS A 124 -13.39 -1.19 18.23
N TYR A 125 -14.42 -1.71 17.57
CA TYR A 125 -15.10 -2.96 17.95
C TYR A 125 -14.57 -4.18 17.19
N PHE A 126 -13.58 -4.02 16.30
CA PHE A 126 -13.01 -5.15 15.59
C PHE A 126 -12.26 -6.05 16.57
N PRO A 127 -12.61 -7.36 16.65
CA PRO A 127 -11.92 -8.28 17.54
C PRO A 127 -10.43 -8.38 17.17
N TYR A 128 -9.56 -8.48 18.17
CA TYR A 128 -8.13 -8.68 17.95
C TYR A 128 -7.81 -9.87 17.01
N PRO A 129 -8.49 -11.05 17.13
CA PRO A 129 -8.27 -12.15 16.19
C PRO A 129 -8.53 -11.80 14.72
N LEU A 130 -9.48 -10.89 14.43
CA LEU A 130 -9.78 -10.45 13.08
C LEU A 130 -8.64 -9.60 12.51
N ILE A 131 -8.07 -8.71 13.32
CA ILE A 131 -6.95 -7.85 12.92
C ILE A 131 -5.70 -8.70 12.64
N VAL A 132 -5.40 -9.65 13.52
CA VAL A 132 -4.28 -10.59 13.34
C VAL A 132 -4.50 -11.44 12.09
N GLY A 133 -5.68 -12.06 11.94
CA GLY A 133 -5.99 -12.89 10.77
C GLY A 133 -5.90 -12.13 9.46
N PHE A 134 -6.43 -10.90 9.39
CA PHE A 134 -6.32 -10.05 8.21
C PHE A 134 -4.87 -9.67 7.88
N THR A 135 -4.10 -9.28 8.90
CA THR A 135 -2.69 -8.90 8.72
C THR A 135 -1.83 -10.09 8.29
N SER A 136 -2.02 -11.27 8.89
CA SER A 136 -1.37 -12.51 8.48
C SER A 136 -1.77 -12.93 7.06
N GLY A 137 -3.04 -12.75 6.67
CA GLY A 137 -3.50 -12.98 5.31
C GLY A 137 -2.81 -12.08 4.29
N ILE A 138 -2.68 -10.78 4.60
CA ILE A 138 -1.92 -9.84 3.76
C ILE A 138 -0.47 -10.29 3.63
N ALA A 139 0.18 -10.68 4.74
CA ALA A 139 1.56 -11.16 4.71
C ALA A 139 1.73 -12.37 3.80
N LEU A 140 0.83 -13.36 3.87
CA LEU A 140 0.83 -14.53 3.00
C LEU A 140 0.63 -14.17 1.52
N ILE A 141 -0.27 -13.22 1.24
CA ILE A 141 -0.54 -12.75 -0.11
C ILE A 141 0.67 -12.04 -0.71
N ILE A 142 1.30 -11.13 0.05
CA ILE A 142 2.51 -10.43 -0.37
C ILE A 142 3.63 -11.43 -0.60
N PHE A 143 3.86 -12.34 0.36
CA PHE A 143 4.86 -13.40 0.20
C PHE A 143 4.63 -14.19 -1.10
N SER A 144 3.40 -14.64 -1.33
CA SER A 144 3.06 -15.44 -2.52
C SER A 144 3.22 -14.66 -3.82
N SER A 145 3.02 -13.34 -3.83
CA SER A 145 3.25 -12.53 -5.04
C SER A 145 4.73 -12.40 -5.39
N GLN A 146 5.64 -12.51 -4.41
CA GLN A 146 7.08 -12.40 -4.65
C GLN A 146 7.73 -13.72 -5.08
N VAL A 147 7.06 -14.87 -4.92
CA VAL A 147 7.64 -16.19 -5.20
C VAL A 147 8.14 -16.33 -6.65
N ASN A 148 7.42 -15.79 -7.63
CA ASN A 148 7.83 -15.83 -9.04
C ASN A 148 9.20 -15.18 -9.26
N ASP A 149 9.40 -13.99 -8.69
CA ASP A 149 10.63 -13.21 -8.82
C ASP A 149 11.75 -13.78 -7.94
N ALA A 150 11.42 -14.20 -6.72
CA ALA A 150 12.35 -14.80 -5.76
C ALA A 150 13.01 -16.08 -6.28
N LEU A 151 12.22 -16.93 -6.94
CA LEU A 151 12.67 -18.17 -7.56
C LEU A 151 13.19 -17.97 -9.00
N GLY A 152 12.96 -16.79 -9.58
CA GLY A 152 13.34 -16.43 -10.94
C GLY A 152 12.65 -17.27 -12.02
N LEU A 153 11.39 -17.64 -11.80
CA LEU A 153 10.62 -18.52 -12.70
C LEU A 153 10.17 -17.83 -14.00
N GLN A 154 10.20 -16.49 -14.04
CA GLN A 154 9.84 -15.67 -15.20
C GLN A 154 8.42 -15.96 -15.75
N LEU A 155 7.50 -16.37 -14.88
CA LEU A 155 6.14 -16.68 -15.28
C LEU A 155 5.40 -15.41 -15.67
N THR A 156 4.69 -15.47 -16.79
CA THR A 156 3.78 -14.42 -17.26
C THR A 156 2.34 -14.88 -17.10
N GLY A 157 1.43 -13.97 -16.74
CA GLY A 157 0.01 -14.30 -16.58
C GLY A 157 -0.33 -15.13 -15.33
N VAL A 158 0.44 -14.97 -14.24
CA VAL A 158 0.17 -15.67 -12.97
C VAL A 158 -1.24 -15.31 -12.45
N PRO A 159 -2.09 -16.29 -12.11
CA PRO A 159 -3.43 -16.02 -11.61
C PRO A 159 -3.43 -15.09 -10.39
N ALA A 160 -4.49 -14.27 -10.26
CA ALA A 160 -4.65 -13.36 -9.14
C ALA A 160 -4.94 -14.10 -7.82
N ASP A 161 -5.70 -15.20 -7.91
CA ASP A 161 -6.12 -16.00 -6.77
C ASP A 161 -4.97 -16.81 -6.18
N PHE A 162 -5.04 -17.06 -4.88
CA PHE A 162 -3.95 -17.70 -4.14
C PHE A 162 -3.69 -19.14 -4.62
N ILE A 163 -4.75 -19.94 -4.82
CA ILE A 163 -4.62 -21.36 -5.12
C ILE A 163 -4.06 -21.56 -6.53
N GLY A 164 -4.64 -20.90 -7.54
CA GLY A 164 -4.19 -20.96 -8.92
C GLY A 164 -2.74 -20.50 -9.09
N LYS A 165 -2.35 -19.45 -8.36
CA LYS A 165 -0.96 -18.98 -8.29
C LYS A 165 0.02 -20.05 -7.82
N TRP A 166 -0.27 -20.72 -6.70
CA TRP A 166 0.59 -21.78 -6.18
C TRP A 166 0.59 -23.02 -7.07
N GLN A 167 -0.53 -23.40 -7.67
CA GLN A 167 -0.57 -24.47 -8.67
C GLN A 167 0.37 -24.19 -9.84
N MET A 168 0.35 -22.96 -10.36
CA MET A 168 1.24 -22.55 -11.45
C MET A 168 2.72 -22.60 -11.04
N TYR A 169 3.05 -22.16 -9.82
CA TYR A 169 4.41 -22.24 -9.29
C TYR A 169 4.91 -23.67 -9.17
N PHE A 170 4.08 -24.60 -8.66
CA PHE A 170 4.46 -26.02 -8.56
C PHE A 170 4.68 -26.66 -9.94
N GLN A 171 3.87 -26.30 -10.93
CA GLN A 171 4.03 -26.82 -12.30
C GLN A 171 5.34 -26.38 -12.96
N HIS A 172 5.87 -25.20 -12.58
CA HIS A 172 7.07 -24.62 -13.18
C HIS A 172 8.28 -24.64 -12.25
N PHE A 173 8.23 -25.40 -11.17
CA PHE A 173 9.29 -25.47 -10.14
C PHE A 173 10.63 -25.97 -10.70
N THR A 174 10.68 -26.51 -11.91
CA THR A 174 11.92 -26.93 -12.56
C THR A 174 12.68 -25.79 -13.25
N HIS A 175 12.07 -24.63 -13.43
CA HIS A 175 12.67 -23.46 -14.09
C HIS A 175 13.40 -22.50 -13.13
N LEU A 176 13.92 -23.03 -12.02
CA LEU A 176 14.56 -22.23 -10.97
C LEU A 176 15.83 -21.54 -11.49
N ASN A 177 15.94 -20.25 -11.20
CA ASN A 177 17.17 -19.50 -11.38
C ASN A 177 17.94 -19.43 -10.06
N GLY A 178 19.02 -20.19 -9.95
CA GLY A 178 19.86 -20.23 -8.75
C GLY A 178 20.46 -18.87 -8.37
N TYR A 179 20.72 -17.98 -9.33
CA TYR A 179 21.21 -16.62 -9.04
C TYR A 179 20.12 -15.76 -8.40
N ALA A 180 18.88 -15.82 -8.91
CA ALA A 180 17.76 -15.07 -8.34
C ALA A 180 17.47 -15.53 -6.91
N LEU A 181 17.50 -16.84 -6.67
CA LEU A 181 17.36 -17.44 -5.35
C LEU A 181 18.47 -16.99 -4.40
N ALA A 182 19.73 -17.00 -4.84
CA ALA A 182 20.86 -16.56 -4.03
C ALA A 182 20.75 -15.08 -3.66
N ILE A 183 20.43 -14.21 -4.63
CA ILE A 183 20.20 -12.78 -4.39
C ILE A 183 19.09 -12.59 -3.35
N THR A 184 17.95 -13.28 -3.53
CA THR A 184 16.82 -13.20 -2.62
C THR A 184 17.20 -13.59 -1.18
N LEU A 185 17.87 -14.73 -1.00
CA LEU A 185 18.28 -15.19 0.32
C LEU A 185 19.28 -14.23 0.99
N VAL A 186 20.25 -13.72 0.25
CA VAL A 186 21.23 -12.74 0.76
C VAL A 186 20.54 -11.44 1.14
N THR A 187 19.62 -10.93 0.30
CA THR A 187 18.85 -9.72 0.60
C THR A 187 18.02 -9.89 1.87
N VAL A 188 17.32 -11.02 2.02
CA VAL A 188 16.52 -11.31 3.23
C VAL A 188 17.40 -11.43 4.47
N LEU A 189 18.62 -11.96 4.36
CA LEU A 189 19.53 -12.14 5.49
C LEU A 189 20.21 -10.84 5.96
N ILE A 190 20.40 -9.88 5.05
CA ILE A 190 20.99 -8.57 5.35
C ILE A 190 19.95 -7.57 5.89
N SER A 191 18.67 -7.75 5.54
CA SER A 191 17.56 -6.89 5.94
C SER A 191 17.13 -7.12 7.39
#